data_AF-A0A4R6TIJ6-F1
#
_entry.id   AF-A0A4R6TIJ6-F1
#
_cell.length_a   1.000
_cell.length_b   1.000
_cell.length_c   1.000
_cell.angle_alpha   90.00
_cell.angle_beta   90.00
_cell.angle_gamma   90.00
#
_symmetry.space_group_name_H-M   'P 1'
#
loop_
_entity.id
_entity.type
_entity.pdbx_description
1 polymer ?
#
loop_
_entity_poly.entity_id
_entity_poly.type
_entity_poly.pdbx_seq_one_letter_code
_entity_poly.pdbx_strand_id
1 'polypeptide(L)'
;MLKTKRKTTVNFNIDPVQLIKDIFGGNSERNDLAIAVENGTNVQWKVAWNNDVGHGDFHDSKGNSTLQPIDPYSSKPVNATTFELGFHAVGAGCNVVLKIMLNGDSDSYFGVMAATPPNKTNYVKAKYYTKDMSFEDLSDDLDDMDKHYGSQGALNVKNKNKTINAEITTEETSPAGCIIKLEMA
;
A
#
# COMPACT_ATOMS: atom_id res chain seq x y z
N MET A 1 10.75 -33.29 -14.36
CA MET A 1 9.71 -32.95 -13.36
C MET A 1 9.22 -31.54 -13.64
N LEU A 2 7.96 -31.39 -14.08
CA LEU A 2 7.30 -30.09 -14.17
C LEU A 2 6.95 -29.65 -12.75
N LYS A 3 7.57 -28.57 -12.25
CA LYS A 3 7.14 -27.93 -10.99
C LYS A 3 5.79 -27.26 -11.26
N THR A 4 4.70 -27.90 -10.87
CA THR A 4 3.38 -27.27 -10.85
C THR A 4 3.46 -26.06 -9.92
N LYS A 5 3.34 -24.83 -10.45
CA LYS A 5 3.18 -23.65 -9.60
C LYS A 5 1.92 -23.86 -8.75
N ARG A 6 2.06 -23.90 -7.42
CA ARG A 6 0.89 -23.89 -6.53
C ARG A 6 0.23 -22.53 -6.66
N LYS A 7 -1.01 -22.51 -7.16
CA LYS A 7 -1.82 -21.30 -7.23
C LYS A 7 -2.25 -20.92 -5.80
N THR A 8 -2.19 -19.64 -5.47
CA THR A 8 -2.69 -19.13 -4.18
C THR A 8 -4.22 -19.17 -4.16
N THR A 9 -4.79 -19.29 -2.96
CA THR A 9 -6.25 -19.30 -2.72
C THR A 9 -6.70 -18.09 -1.90
N VAL A 10 -5.92 -17.01 -1.95
CA VAL A 10 -6.18 -15.79 -1.17
C VAL A 10 -7.20 -14.92 -1.87
N ASN A 11 -8.18 -14.44 -1.11
CA ASN A 11 -9.12 -13.43 -1.57
C ASN A 11 -8.65 -12.04 -1.13
N PHE A 12 -8.49 -11.14 -2.10
CA PHE A 12 -8.26 -9.71 -1.92
C PHE A 12 -9.56 -9.00 -2.27
N ASN A 13 -10.21 -8.43 -1.27
CA ASN A 13 -11.64 -8.04 -1.37
C ASN A 13 -11.87 -6.55 -1.15
N ILE A 14 -10.82 -5.74 -1.01
CA ILE A 14 -11.00 -4.31 -0.84
C ILE A 14 -11.47 -3.68 -2.15
N ASP A 15 -12.65 -3.08 -2.08
CA ASP A 15 -13.17 -2.16 -3.08
C ASP A 15 -12.69 -0.74 -2.75
N PRO A 16 -11.92 -0.07 -3.63
CA PRO A 16 -11.47 1.31 -3.42
C PRO A 16 -12.60 2.29 -3.08
N VAL A 17 -13.79 2.12 -3.68
CA VAL A 17 -14.94 3.01 -3.42
C VAL A 17 -15.47 2.80 -2.01
N GLN A 18 -15.52 1.54 -1.55
CA GLN A 18 -15.95 1.23 -0.19
C GLN A 18 -14.90 1.68 0.83
N LEU A 19 -13.61 1.50 0.55
CA LEU A 19 -12.51 2.01 1.38
C LEU A 19 -12.63 3.52 1.63
N ILE A 20 -12.81 4.32 0.58
CA ILE A 20 -12.97 5.77 0.69
C ILE A 20 -14.17 6.12 1.60
N LYS A 21 -15.31 5.44 1.41
CA LYS A 21 -16.52 5.66 2.22
C LYS A 21 -16.31 5.25 3.66
N ASP A 22 -15.61 4.14 3.90
CA ASP A 22 -15.38 3.61 5.23
C ASP A 22 -14.47 4.54 6.04
N ILE A 23 -13.48 5.14 5.40
CA ILE A 23 -12.52 6.05 6.04
C ILE A 23 -13.12 7.46 6.21
N PHE A 24 -13.64 8.07 5.15
CA PHE A 24 -14.02 9.49 5.17
C PHE A 24 -15.53 9.71 5.37
N GLY A 25 -16.36 8.68 5.17
CA GLY A 25 -17.81 8.80 5.21
C GLY A 25 -18.31 9.85 4.21
N GLY A 26 -18.94 10.91 4.74
CA GLY A 26 -19.37 12.08 3.96
C GLY A 26 -18.48 13.31 4.12
N ASN A 27 -17.41 13.22 4.92
CA ASN A 27 -16.47 14.31 5.15
C ASN A 27 -15.19 14.04 4.37
N SER A 28 -15.23 14.33 3.07
CA SER A 28 -14.09 14.10 2.19
C SER A 28 -13.83 15.29 1.29
N GLU A 29 -12.55 15.52 1.01
CA GLU A 29 -12.09 16.50 0.04
C GLU A 29 -11.59 15.83 -1.24
N ARG A 30 -11.54 16.60 -2.33
CA ARG A 30 -11.18 16.10 -3.66
C ARG A 30 -9.89 15.30 -3.68
N ASN A 31 -8.89 15.76 -2.93
CA ASN A 31 -7.53 15.20 -2.96
C ASN A 31 -7.24 14.34 -1.72
N ASP A 32 -8.27 13.93 -0.97
CA ASP A 32 -8.09 12.98 0.12
C ASP A 32 -7.63 11.63 -0.41
N LEU A 33 -6.88 10.91 0.43
CA LEU A 33 -6.28 9.64 0.07
C LEU A 33 -6.58 8.59 1.13
N ALA A 34 -7.27 7.53 0.72
CA ALA A 34 -7.39 6.31 1.50
C ALA A 34 -6.43 5.25 0.97
N ILE A 35 -5.74 4.54 1.86
CA ILE A 35 -4.79 3.47 1.50
C ILE A 35 -5.19 2.20 2.23
N ALA A 36 -5.25 1.07 1.52
CA ALA A 36 -5.40 -0.25 2.12
C ALA A 36 -4.18 -1.12 1.80
N VAL A 37 -3.67 -1.82 2.83
CA VAL A 37 -2.62 -2.82 2.69
C VAL A 37 -3.20 -4.18 3.06
N GLU A 38 -3.19 -5.11 2.11
CA GLU A 38 -3.70 -6.48 2.26
C GLU A 38 -2.54 -7.48 2.26
N ASN A 39 -2.39 -8.25 3.35
CA ASN A 39 -1.41 -9.32 3.44
C ASN A 39 -2.01 -10.66 3.03
N GLY A 40 -1.65 -11.12 1.83
CA GLY A 40 -1.95 -12.45 1.33
C GLY A 40 -0.79 -13.44 1.43
N THR A 41 0.17 -13.19 2.32
CA THR A 41 1.39 -14.00 2.44
C THR A 41 1.42 -14.84 3.72
N ASN A 42 2.34 -15.80 3.77
CA ASN A 42 2.59 -16.61 4.96
C ASN A 42 3.57 -16.00 5.96
N VAL A 43 3.86 -14.70 5.82
CA VAL A 43 4.74 -13.94 6.71
C VAL A 43 3.98 -12.74 7.26
N GLN A 44 4.41 -12.27 8.43
CA GLN A 44 3.83 -11.09 9.06
C GLN A 44 4.42 -9.83 8.41
N TRP A 45 3.59 -8.80 8.29
CA TRP A 45 4.03 -7.49 7.83
C TRP A 45 3.63 -6.41 8.82
N LYS A 46 4.46 -5.38 8.96
CA LYS A 46 4.13 -4.18 9.73
C LYS A 46 4.10 -2.98 8.80
N VAL A 47 2.99 -2.27 8.79
CA VAL A 47 2.83 -1.00 8.09
C VAL A 47 3.19 0.13 9.06
N ALA A 48 4.10 1.00 8.65
CA ALA A 48 4.45 2.22 9.37
C ALA A 48 4.37 3.42 8.45
N TRP A 49 4.02 4.56 9.01
CA TRP A 49 3.99 5.87 8.37
C TRP A 49 4.44 6.93 9.37
N ASN A 50 4.83 8.10 8.87
CA ASN A 50 5.16 9.26 9.69
C ASN A 50 4.33 10.45 9.23
N ASN A 51 3.52 11.04 10.11
CA ASN A 51 2.69 12.20 9.80
C ASN A 51 3.49 13.48 9.55
N ASP A 52 4.75 13.53 10.01
CA ASP A 52 5.63 14.67 9.79
C ASP A 52 6.33 14.63 8.42
N VAL A 53 6.16 13.53 7.66
CA VAL A 53 6.80 13.32 6.35
C VAL A 53 5.75 13.13 5.27
N GLY A 54 5.85 13.95 4.23
CA GLY A 54 4.86 14.02 3.17
C GLY A 54 3.91 15.20 3.36
N HIS A 55 2.79 15.16 2.65
CA HIS A 55 1.78 16.21 2.67
C HIS A 55 0.42 15.57 2.93
N GLY A 56 -0.32 16.01 3.94
CA GLY A 56 -1.62 15.44 4.28
C GLY A 56 -1.71 15.11 5.76
N ASP A 57 -2.89 15.34 6.31
CA ASP A 57 -3.14 15.14 7.73
C ASP A 57 -3.81 13.78 7.94
N PHE A 58 -3.22 12.97 8.82
CA PHE A 58 -3.81 11.70 9.20
C PHE A 58 -5.23 11.91 9.76
N HIS A 59 -6.19 11.18 9.20
CA HIS A 59 -7.59 11.25 9.57
C HIS A 59 -8.00 10.09 10.47
N ASP A 60 -7.90 8.86 9.96
CA ASP A 60 -8.37 7.65 10.63
C ASP A 60 -7.62 6.41 10.14
N SER A 61 -7.74 5.32 10.89
CA SER A 61 -7.24 4.00 10.52
C SER A 61 -8.16 2.88 10.97
N LYS A 62 -8.22 1.80 10.19
CA LYS A 62 -8.99 0.60 10.54
C LYS A 62 -8.13 -0.65 10.42
N GLY A 63 -8.42 -1.64 11.27
CA GLY A 63 -7.65 -2.88 11.34
C GLY A 63 -6.39 -2.73 12.21
N ASN A 64 -5.41 -3.61 11.99
CA ASN A 64 -4.17 -3.64 12.75
C ASN A 64 -2.99 -3.43 11.81
N SER A 65 -2.13 -2.45 12.10
CA SER A 65 -0.92 -2.17 11.31
C SER A 65 0.07 -3.34 11.27
N THR A 66 -0.05 -4.29 12.19
CA THR A 66 0.62 -5.60 12.13
C THR A 66 -0.29 -6.64 11.47
N LEU A 67 -0.11 -6.80 10.16
CA LEU A 67 -0.85 -7.73 9.30
C LEU A 67 -0.40 -9.17 9.54
N GLN A 68 -1.30 -9.99 10.08
CA GLN A 68 -0.98 -11.37 10.45
C GLN A 68 -0.77 -12.28 9.21
N PRO A 69 0.16 -13.25 9.30
CA PRO A 69 0.35 -14.22 8.23
C PRO A 69 -0.90 -15.08 8.04
N ILE A 70 -1.12 -15.52 6.81
CA ILE A 70 -2.18 -16.48 6.44
C ILE A 70 -1.57 -17.73 5.78
N ASP A 71 -2.37 -18.76 5.51
CA ASP A 71 -1.94 -19.87 4.65
C ASP A 71 -2.41 -19.65 3.20
N PRO A 72 -1.57 -19.08 2.32
CA PRO A 72 -1.96 -18.79 0.93
C PRO A 72 -2.13 -20.03 0.07
N TYR A 73 -1.74 -21.21 0.56
CA TYR A 73 -1.85 -22.49 -0.15
C TYR A 73 -2.89 -23.43 0.49
N SER A 74 -3.76 -22.88 1.34
CA SER A 74 -4.86 -23.60 1.95
C SER A 74 -5.78 -24.21 0.90
N SER A 75 -6.36 -25.37 1.23
CA SER A 75 -7.35 -26.05 0.39
C SER A 75 -8.69 -25.30 0.31
N LYS A 76 -8.93 -24.34 1.20
CA LYS A 76 -10.09 -23.45 1.19
C LYS A 76 -9.65 -22.01 0.98
N PRO A 77 -10.47 -21.16 0.33
CA PRO A 77 -10.18 -19.75 0.22
C PRO A 77 -9.99 -19.11 1.60
N VAL A 78 -8.96 -18.28 1.72
CA VAL A 78 -8.65 -17.51 2.93
C VAL A 78 -8.63 -16.02 2.57
N ASN A 79 -9.12 -15.18 3.47
CA ASN A 79 -9.08 -13.73 3.24
C ASN A 79 -7.72 -13.18 3.67
N ALA A 80 -7.20 -12.21 2.93
CA ALA A 80 -6.05 -11.43 3.37
C ALA A 80 -6.35 -10.73 4.70
N THR A 81 -5.30 -10.46 5.48
CA THR A 81 -5.42 -9.53 6.62
C THR A 81 -5.22 -8.10 6.13
N THR A 82 -5.97 -7.15 6.66
CA THR A 82 -6.03 -5.79 6.11
C THR A 82 -5.77 -4.72 7.16
N PHE A 83 -5.12 -3.65 6.71
CA PHE A 83 -4.97 -2.41 7.43
C PHE A 83 -5.29 -1.25 6.49
N GLU A 84 -6.07 -0.30 6.98
CA GLU A 84 -6.58 0.83 6.21
C GLU A 84 -6.17 2.14 6.88
N LEU A 85 -5.82 3.13 6.07
CA LEU A 85 -5.39 4.45 6.49
C LEU A 85 -6.13 5.52 5.69
N GLY A 86 -6.45 6.63 6.34
CA GLY A 86 -7.04 7.81 5.73
C GLY A 86 -6.22 9.06 5.99
N PHE A 87 -6.05 9.88 4.96
CA PHE A 87 -5.38 11.16 5.04
C PHE A 87 -6.18 12.23 4.33
N HIS A 88 -6.42 13.35 5.02
CA HIS A 88 -6.96 14.54 4.42
C HIS A 88 -5.88 15.32 3.67
N ALA A 89 -6.23 15.91 2.54
CA ALA A 89 -5.31 16.79 1.83
C ALA A 89 -5.00 18.06 2.66
N VAL A 90 -3.74 18.49 2.64
CA VAL A 90 -3.34 19.77 3.24
C VAL A 90 -3.01 20.75 2.12
N GLY A 91 -3.84 21.78 2.00
CA GLY A 91 -3.74 22.76 0.92
C GLY A 91 -4.14 22.14 -0.42
N ALA A 92 -3.16 21.81 -1.25
CA ALA A 92 -3.43 21.46 -2.65
C ALA A 92 -3.41 19.95 -2.94
N GLY A 93 -2.99 19.08 -2.01
CA GLY A 93 -2.96 17.64 -2.27
C GLY A 93 -2.53 16.81 -1.08
N CYS A 94 -2.47 15.50 -1.29
CA CYS A 94 -1.92 14.54 -0.33
C CYS A 94 -0.76 13.74 -0.96
N ASN A 95 0.24 13.41 -0.15
CA ASN A 95 1.39 12.57 -0.45
C ASN A 95 1.79 11.82 0.84
N VAL A 96 1.63 10.51 0.83
CA VAL A 96 1.83 9.65 2.00
C VAL A 96 2.94 8.64 1.71
N VAL A 97 3.91 8.56 2.63
CA VAL A 97 5.01 7.60 2.57
C VAL A 97 4.78 6.47 3.58
N LEU A 98 4.81 5.24 3.09
CA LEU A 98 4.65 4.02 3.87
C LEU A 98 5.92 3.16 3.82
N LYS A 99 6.25 2.57 4.96
CA LYS A 99 7.11 1.39 5.06
C LYS A 99 6.26 0.16 5.36
N ILE A 100 6.38 -0.86 4.51
CA ILE A 100 5.73 -2.16 4.71
C ILE A 100 6.83 -3.18 4.99
N MET A 101 7.11 -3.40 6.27
CA MET A 101 8.29 -4.13 6.78
C MET A 101 8.00 -5.60 7.02
N LEU A 102 8.95 -6.47 6.65
CA LEU A 102 8.85 -7.91 6.87
C LEU A 102 9.09 -8.22 8.35
N ASN A 103 8.03 -8.34 9.14
CA ASN A 103 8.08 -8.33 10.61
C ASN A 103 8.59 -6.96 11.14
N GLY A 104 8.18 -6.59 12.35
CA GLY A 104 8.41 -5.23 12.89
C GLY A 104 9.86 -4.80 13.12
N ASP A 105 10.82 -5.73 12.99
CA ASP A 105 12.25 -5.55 13.31
C ASP A 105 13.17 -5.74 12.08
N SER A 106 12.62 -5.80 10.86
CA SER A 106 13.41 -6.02 9.64
C SER A 106 13.87 -4.71 9.01
N ASP A 107 15.17 -4.66 8.67
CA ASP A 107 15.76 -3.60 7.85
C ASP A 107 15.23 -3.57 6.40
N SER A 108 14.56 -4.64 5.95
CA SER A 108 14.01 -4.74 4.60
C SER A 108 12.51 -4.50 4.56
N TYR A 109 12.04 -3.70 3.59
CA TYR A 109 10.66 -3.27 3.46
C TYR A 109 10.31 -2.88 2.02
N PHE A 110 9.01 -2.85 1.71
CA PHE A 110 8.51 -2.11 0.54
C PHE A 110 8.27 -0.66 0.96
N GLY A 111 8.97 0.27 0.31
CA GLY A 111 8.70 1.70 0.41
C GLY A 111 7.67 2.08 -0.64
N VAL A 112 6.62 2.78 -0.23
CA VAL A 112 5.54 3.23 -1.11
C VAL A 112 5.23 4.69 -0.82
N MET A 113 5.19 5.51 -1.87
CA MET A 113 4.69 6.87 -1.85
C MET A 113 3.43 6.91 -2.71
N ALA A 114 2.29 7.28 -2.12
CA ALA A 114 1.02 7.44 -2.82
C ALA A 114 0.57 8.90 -2.75
N ALA A 115 0.18 9.47 -3.89
CA ALA A 115 -0.06 10.90 -3.99
C ALA A 115 -1.28 11.28 -4.85
N THR A 116 -2.00 12.29 -4.36
CA THR A 116 -3.18 12.92 -4.95
C THR A 116 -2.92 14.41 -5.18
N PRO A 117 -2.19 14.77 -6.25
CA PRO A 117 -1.84 16.16 -6.54
C PRO A 117 -3.03 17.02 -7.02
N PRO A 118 -2.97 18.35 -6.87
CA PRO A 118 -4.02 19.26 -7.36
C PRO A 118 -4.12 19.21 -8.87
N ASN A 119 -5.33 18.95 -9.41
CA ASN A 119 -5.62 18.99 -10.85
C ASN A 119 -4.67 18.14 -11.72
N LYS A 120 -4.05 17.11 -11.13
CA LYS A 120 -3.14 16.18 -11.79
C LYS A 120 -3.59 14.75 -11.48
N THR A 121 -3.12 13.82 -12.30
CA THR A 121 -3.38 12.38 -12.19
C THR A 121 -2.76 11.82 -10.92
N ASN A 122 -3.49 10.93 -10.24
CA ASN A 122 -3.01 10.28 -9.03
C ASN A 122 -1.86 9.32 -9.40
N TYR A 123 -0.89 9.17 -8.51
CA TYR A 123 0.27 8.33 -8.80
C TYR A 123 0.83 7.66 -7.56
N VAL A 124 1.57 6.59 -7.81
CA VAL A 124 2.37 5.89 -6.82
C VAL A 124 3.83 5.81 -7.28
N LYS A 125 4.72 5.73 -6.31
CA LYS A 125 6.13 5.38 -6.50
C LYS A 125 6.48 4.33 -5.47
N ALA A 126 7.15 3.26 -5.88
CA ALA A 126 7.43 2.17 -4.95
C ALA A 126 8.67 1.37 -5.33
N LYS A 127 9.36 0.88 -4.29
CA LYS A 127 10.61 0.11 -4.41
C LYS A 127 10.80 -0.79 -3.20
N TYR A 128 11.52 -1.90 -3.40
CA TYR A 128 11.94 -2.76 -2.30
C TYR A 128 13.32 -2.35 -1.79
N TYR A 129 13.42 -2.13 -0.49
CA TYR A 129 14.65 -1.74 0.20
C TYR A 129 15.17 -2.90 1.05
N THR A 130 16.49 -2.96 1.20
CA THR A 130 17.18 -4.02 1.96
C THR A 130 17.90 -3.49 3.20
N LYS A 131 17.81 -2.18 3.43
CA LYS A 131 18.38 -1.45 4.56
C LYS A 131 17.37 -0.39 4.97
N ASP A 132 17.18 -0.23 6.27
CA ASP A 132 16.31 0.81 6.79
C ASP A 132 16.94 2.19 6.58
N MET A 133 16.09 3.20 6.34
CA MET A 133 16.45 4.61 6.25
C MET A 133 15.41 5.44 6.99
N SER A 134 15.67 6.73 7.25
CA SER A 134 14.66 7.59 7.87
C SER A 134 13.43 7.74 6.96
N PHE A 135 12.29 8.21 7.49
CA PHE A 135 11.13 8.45 6.62
C PHE A 135 11.41 9.61 5.64
N GLU A 136 12.20 10.59 6.07
CA GLU A 136 12.66 11.72 5.29
C GLU A 136 13.51 11.25 4.10
N ASP A 137 14.54 10.44 4.35
CA ASP A 137 15.39 9.89 3.29
C ASP A 137 14.61 8.99 2.32
N LEU A 138 13.62 8.25 2.85
CA LEU A 138 12.73 7.43 2.04
C LEU A 138 11.83 8.29 1.15
N SER A 139 11.30 9.39 1.68
CA SER A 139 10.50 10.35 0.93
C SER A 139 11.31 10.91 -0.24
N ASP A 140 12.55 11.33 0.02
CA ASP A 140 13.44 11.91 -0.99
C ASP A 140 13.81 10.87 -2.08
N ASP A 141 14.23 9.65 -1.69
CA ASP A 141 14.58 8.58 -2.66
C ASP A 141 13.36 8.19 -3.51
N LEU A 142 12.17 8.12 -2.91
CA LEU A 142 10.94 7.86 -3.66
C LEU A 142 10.56 9.05 -4.55
N ASP A 143 10.75 10.30 -4.13
CA ASP A 143 10.37 11.46 -4.96
C ASP A 143 11.23 11.58 -6.23
N ASP A 144 12.47 11.11 -6.18
CA ASP A 144 13.34 11.04 -7.36
C ASP A 144 12.95 9.94 -8.37
N MET A 145 12.04 9.03 -8.02
CA MET A 145 11.57 7.98 -8.91
C MET A 145 10.52 8.44 -9.93
N ASP A 146 10.46 7.72 -11.06
CA ASP A 146 9.39 7.86 -12.03
C ASP A 146 8.02 7.57 -11.42
N LYS A 147 7.03 8.39 -11.81
CA LYS A 147 5.64 8.24 -11.38
C LYS A 147 4.97 7.08 -12.12
N HIS A 148 4.28 6.23 -11.37
CA HIS A 148 3.34 5.26 -11.93
C HIS A 148 1.92 5.76 -11.68
N TYR A 149 1.23 6.16 -12.74
CA TYR A 149 -0.13 6.71 -12.69
C TYR A 149 -1.18 5.60 -12.61
N GLY A 150 -2.32 5.87 -11.97
CA GLY A 150 -3.42 4.91 -11.84
C GLY A 150 -3.93 4.39 -13.19
N SER A 151 -4.01 5.26 -14.19
CA SER A 151 -4.33 4.89 -15.59
C SER A 151 -3.41 3.83 -16.24
N GLN A 152 -2.23 3.56 -15.67
CA GLN A 152 -1.29 2.55 -16.15
C GLN A 152 -1.56 1.15 -15.56
N GLY A 153 -2.59 1.00 -14.73
CA GLY A 153 -2.91 -0.23 -14.02
C GLY A 153 -1.97 -0.47 -12.84
N ALA A 154 -1.74 -1.73 -12.49
CA ALA A 154 -0.99 -2.08 -11.29
C ALA A 154 0.53 -1.97 -11.45
N LEU A 155 1.18 -1.28 -10.51
CA LEU A 155 2.63 -1.33 -10.31
C LEU A 155 2.99 -2.59 -9.52
N ASN A 156 4.00 -3.34 -9.99
CA ASN A 156 4.43 -4.57 -9.35
C ASN A 156 5.87 -4.43 -8.84
N VAL A 157 6.04 -4.52 -7.51
CA VAL A 157 7.36 -4.47 -6.86
C VAL A 157 7.64 -5.82 -6.21
N LYS A 158 8.76 -6.44 -6.57
CA LYS A 158 9.17 -7.73 -5.99
C LYS A 158 10.24 -7.54 -4.94
N ASN A 159 10.19 -8.36 -3.89
CA ASN A 159 11.27 -8.42 -2.91
C ASN A 159 12.55 -9.01 -3.53
N LYS A 160 13.67 -8.93 -2.80
CA LYS A 160 15.02 -9.30 -3.29
C LYS A 160 15.09 -10.72 -3.89
N ASN A 161 14.43 -11.70 -3.27
CA ASN A 161 14.42 -13.09 -3.73
C ASN A 161 13.24 -13.41 -4.69
N LYS A 162 12.43 -12.40 -5.04
CA LYS A 162 11.27 -12.49 -5.94
C LYS A 162 10.22 -13.51 -5.49
N THR A 163 10.11 -13.77 -4.18
CA THR A 163 9.10 -14.66 -3.62
C THR A 163 7.82 -13.94 -3.24
N ILE A 164 7.89 -12.62 -3.03
CA ILE A 164 6.74 -11.80 -2.67
C ILE A 164 6.63 -10.63 -3.66
N ASN A 165 5.41 -10.40 -4.12
CA ASN A 165 5.03 -9.31 -5.01
C ASN A 165 4.13 -8.33 -4.25
N ALA A 166 4.46 -7.06 -4.26
CA ALA A 166 3.56 -5.97 -3.90
C ALA A 166 2.90 -5.46 -5.19
N GLU A 167 1.63 -5.79 -5.39
CA GLU A 167 0.78 -5.23 -6.44
C GLU A 167 0.12 -3.96 -5.90
N ILE A 168 0.41 -2.82 -6.52
CA ILE A 168 -0.01 -1.49 -6.05
C ILE A 168 -0.87 -0.83 -7.14
N THR A 169 -2.08 -0.46 -6.78
CA THR A 169 -3.02 0.25 -7.68
C THR A 169 -3.48 1.53 -6.98
N THR A 170 -3.55 2.62 -7.72
CA THR A 170 -4.21 3.85 -7.26
C THR A 170 -5.32 4.20 -8.23
N GLU A 171 -6.50 4.53 -7.70
CA GLU A 171 -7.63 4.96 -8.50
C GLU A 171 -7.48 6.44 -8.91
N GLU A 172 -8.11 6.82 -10.02
CA GLU A 172 -8.20 8.21 -10.50
C GLU A 172 -9.44 8.95 -9.96
N THR A 173 -10.15 8.33 -9.01
CA THR A 173 -11.30 8.95 -8.35
C THR A 173 -10.87 10.10 -7.43
N SER A 174 -11.84 10.91 -7.03
CA SER A 174 -11.65 11.99 -6.04
C SER A 174 -12.75 11.89 -4.97
N PRO A 175 -12.44 11.56 -3.71
CA PRO A 175 -11.15 11.12 -3.16
C PRO A 175 -10.55 9.90 -3.87
N ALA A 176 -9.25 9.66 -3.66
CA ALA A 176 -8.57 8.51 -4.24
C ALA A 176 -8.43 7.35 -3.26
N GLY A 177 -8.47 6.14 -3.79
CA GLY A 177 -8.12 4.91 -3.07
C GLY A 177 -6.84 4.31 -3.64
N CYS A 178 -5.90 3.93 -2.78
CA CYS A 178 -4.72 3.18 -3.14
C CYS A 178 -4.73 1.80 -2.45
N ILE A 179 -4.64 0.73 -3.24
CA ILE A 179 -4.67 -0.65 -2.76
C ILE A 179 -3.30 -1.28 -2.97
N ILE A 180 -2.75 -1.86 -1.90
CA ILE A 180 -1.46 -2.53 -1.90
C ILE A 180 -1.68 -3.99 -1.47
N LYS A 181 -1.48 -4.94 -2.39
CA LYS A 181 -1.63 -6.37 -2.12
C LYS A 181 -0.27 -7.03 -2.03
N LEU A 182 -0.02 -7.76 -0.95
CA LEU A 182 1.19 -8.58 -0.78
C LEU A 182 0.87 -10.03 -1.12
N GLU A 183 1.50 -10.55 -2.18
CA GLU A 183 1.21 -11.85 -2.76
C GLU A 183 2.45 -12.75 -2.83
N MET A 184 2.25 -14.06 -2.69
CA MET A 184 3.28 -15.05 -3.01
C MET A 184 3.43 -15.19 -4.54
N ALA A 185 4.68 -15.11 -5.05
CA ALA A 185 5.01 -15.10 -6.50
C ALA A 185 5.27 -16.49 -7.16
#